data_AF-A0A6L2M0G6-F1
#
_entry.id   AF-A0A6L2M0G6-F1
#
_cell.length_a   1.000
_cell.length_b   1.000
_cell.length_c   1.000
_cell.angle_alpha   90.00
_cell.angle_beta   90.00
_cell.angle_gamma   90.00
#
_symmetry.space_group_name_H-M   'P 1'
#
loop_
_entity.id
_entity.type
_entity.pdbx_description
1 polymer ?
#
loop_
_entity_poly.entity_id
_entity_poly.type
_entity_poly.pdbx_seq_one_letter_code
_entity_poly.pdbx_strand_id
1 'polypeptide(L)'
;MTRKSTNIPGKYGWPLIGESIDYFKKLRSGTNEKFVMQRKKLFGDVFKTSILGEKMAFLCGPEGNKFLFSNENKLVEVWWPSSVESIIKKSNNKSVTAESAKVRQLLPPFLRAHAVKNYISDMDSELRQHLEDYWTGHDEVEVCPFVAKYTFALAVKLLLGVRDGTELEKLAVPFVEAAGGIIAVPINIPGTRFNRGVKASNKIREVINGIIAQRRKDLADGTATPTQDLLSHMIVEVDKRNQESDGPPTTDGDMSSDLLGLLIGGYDTINTTVVFIMMMLVDHPDVYQKVLKEQMEIAEGKSQGELLTWDDLRKMKYSWNVACEVLRMRPPTVGAFRVAKTTFTYAGFTIPKGWKLHYIPHYTQRNAEYFPNPEKFDPSRFEGAGPAPYTFVPFGGGARMCPGNEYARAEILVFMYNIITRYNWERLIPDEKVGRWNVARLPLPQDKPKSRETESRETSGLVRSYLALSKTKEALYAAREAMKAMPQSAKALKLVGDVYASNSSGRDKAKKFYESALRLEPGYLGAALALAELHVMEGRNYEAVTLLERYLKDWADDSLHVKLAQIGSQLVSRSEGSHG
;
A
#
# COMPACT_ATOMS: atom_id res chain seq x y z
N MET A 1 -33.05 -39.57 11.53
CA MET A 1 -31.72 -38.97 11.75
C MET A 1 -31.03 -38.83 10.40
N THR A 2 -30.88 -37.62 9.88
CA THR A 2 -30.14 -37.35 8.63
C THR A 2 -28.65 -37.67 8.85
N ARG A 3 -28.10 -38.58 8.02
CA ARG A 3 -26.71 -39.03 8.10
C ARG A 3 -25.78 -37.85 7.80
N LYS A 4 -25.07 -37.35 8.83
CA LYS A 4 -24.14 -36.22 8.69
C LYS A 4 -22.89 -36.65 7.92
N SER A 5 -22.47 -35.84 6.94
CA SER A 5 -21.29 -36.11 6.13
C SER A 5 -20.05 -35.41 6.70
N THR A 6 -18.92 -36.11 6.77
CA THR A 6 -17.59 -35.50 7.05
C THR A 6 -16.95 -34.91 5.80
N ASN A 7 -17.49 -35.20 4.61
CA ASN A 7 -16.93 -34.76 3.35
C ASN A 7 -17.60 -33.47 2.89
N ILE A 8 -17.03 -32.32 3.27
CA ILE A 8 -17.44 -31.02 2.74
C ILE A 8 -17.19 -31.02 1.22
N PRO A 9 -18.17 -30.63 0.38
CA PRO A 9 -18.01 -30.59 -1.07
C PRO A 9 -17.00 -29.51 -1.48
N GLY A 10 -16.33 -29.69 -2.62
CA GLY A 10 -15.35 -28.71 -3.13
C GLY A 10 -14.04 -29.34 -3.59
N LYS A 11 -13.16 -28.51 -4.14
CA LYS A 11 -11.88 -28.89 -4.76
C LYS A 11 -10.75 -28.12 -4.11
N TYR A 12 -9.63 -28.79 -3.83
CA TYR A 12 -8.44 -28.13 -3.30
C TYR A 12 -7.62 -27.37 -4.35
N GLY A 13 -7.81 -27.67 -5.64
CA GLY A 13 -7.05 -27.04 -6.72
C GLY A 13 -5.67 -27.69 -6.94
N TRP A 14 -4.72 -26.90 -7.42
CA TRP A 14 -3.37 -27.37 -7.75
C TRP A 14 -2.58 -27.82 -6.51
N PRO A 15 -1.64 -28.77 -6.63
CA PRO A 15 -0.73 -29.10 -5.55
C PRO A 15 -0.01 -27.86 -5.00
N LEU A 16 0.16 -27.79 -3.67
CA LEU A 16 0.84 -26.73 -2.90
C LEU A 16 0.20 -25.33 -2.93
N ILE A 17 -0.29 -24.84 -4.07
CA ILE A 17 -0.84 -23.48 -4.21
C ILE A 17 -2.37 -23.45 -4.23
N GLY A 18 -3.02 -24.60 -4.38
CA GLY A 18 -4.47 -24.73 -4.37
C GLY A 18 -5.17 -23.90 -5.45
N GLU A 19 -6.18 -23.13 -5.04
CA GLU A 19 -6.91 -22.17 -5.86
C GLU A 19 -6.44 -20.71 -5.67
N SER A 20 -5.28 -20.51 -5.03
CA SER A 20 -4.77 -19.18 -4.66
C SER A 20 -4.63 -18.24 -5.84
N ILE A 21 -4.16 -18.71 -7.00
CA ILE A 21 -3.98 -17.86 -8.19
C ILE A 21 -5.32 -17.27 -8.63
N ASP A 22 -6.36 -18.09 -8.71
CA ASP A 22 -7.70 -17.64 -9.11
C ASP A 22 -8.28 -16.66 -8.07
N TYR A 23 -8.13 -16.99 -6.78
CA TYR A 23 -8.55 -16.14 -5.68
C TYR A 23 -7.89 -14.75 -5.71
N PHE A 24 -6.56 -14.70 -5.77
CA PHE A 24 -5.83 -13.43 -5.78
C PHE A 24 -5.98 -12.66 -7.09
N LYS A 25 -6.18 -13.34 -8.24
CA LYS A 25 -6.52 -12.68 -9.50
C LYS A 25 -7.85 -11.94 -9.39
N LYS A 26 -8.88 -12.58 -8.84
CA LYS A 26 -10.20 -11.97 -8.63
C LYS A 26 -10.18 -10.87 -7.57
N LEU A 27 -9.36 -11.01 -6.53
CA LEU A 27 -9.12 -9.93 -5.56
C LEU A 27 -8.46 -8.73 -6.23
N ARG A 28 -7.44 -8.94 -7.08
CA ARG A 28 -6.75 -7.86 -7.83
C ARG A 28 -7.68 -7.12 -8.78
N SER A 29 -8.57 -7.83 -9.47
CA SER A 29 -9.54 -7.24 -10.39
C SER A 29 -10.78 -6.64 -9.70
N GLY A 30 -10.88 -6.72 -8.36
CA GLY A 30 -12.03 -6.21 -7.62
C GLY A 30 -13.32 -6.98 -7.88
N THR A 31 -13.22 -8.26 -8.26
CA THR A 31 -14.37 -9.16 -8.54
C THR A 31 -14.32 -10.41 -7.66
N ASN A 32 -13.92 -10.22 -6.41
CA ASN A 32 -13.59 -11.31 -5.49
C ASN A 32 -14.84 -12.13 -5.11
N GLU A 33 -16.02 -11.50 -5.12
CA GLU A 33 -17.32 -12.15 -4.94
C GLU A 33 -17.54 -13.30 -5.93
N LYS A 34 -17.05 -13.18 -7.18
CA LYS A 34 -17.20 -14.22 -8.21
C LYS A 34 -16.51 -15.52 -7.82
N PHE A 35 -15.43 -15.48 -7.03
CA PHE A 35 -14.76 -16.70 -6.57
C PHE A 35 -15.72 -17.57 -5.75
N VAL A 36 -16.41 -16.94 -4.80
CA VAL A 36 -17.34 -17.60 -3.90
C VAL A 36 -18.64 -17.95 -4.62
N MET A 37 -19.20 -17.05 -5.43
CA MET A 37 -20.43 -17.31 -6.18
C MET A 37 -20.32 -18.55 -7.07
N GLN A 38 -19.21 -18.69 -7.81
CA GLN A 38 -18.95 -19.84 -8.68
C GLN A 38 -18.92 -21.16 -7.88
N ARG A 39 -18.29 -21.15 -6.71
CA ARG A 39 -18.12 -22.35 -5.86
C ARG A 39 -19.39 -22.67 -5.09
N LYS A 40 -20.10 -21.67 -4.57
CA LYS A 40 -21.42 -21.85 -3.96
C LYS A 40 -22.43 -22.45 -4.93
N LYS A 41 -22.44 -22.01 -6.20
CA LYS A 41 -23.30 -22.59 -7.24
C LYS A 41 -23.04 -24.09 -7.45
N LEU A 42 -21.79 -24.54 -7.29
CA LEU A 42 -21.39 -25.94 -7.51
C LEU A 42 -21.48 -26.81 -6.25
N PHE A 43 -21.25 -26.23 -5.08
CA PHE A 43 -20.99 -26.99 -3.85
C PHE A 43 -21.92 -26.62 -2.69
N GLY A 44 -22.73 -25.56 -2.82
CA GLY A 44 -23.64 -25.08 -1.77
C GLY A 44 -23.02 -24.07 -0.82
N ASP A 45 -23.69 -23.83 0.31
CA ASP A 45 -23.36 -22.76 1.27
C ASP A 45 -22.04 -22.96 2.01
N VAL A 46 -21.50 -24.18 1.97
CA VAL A 46 -20.23 -24.55 2.58
C VAL A 46 -19.45 -25.37 1.59
N PHE A 47 -18.21 -24.96 1.32
CA PHE A 47 -17.34 -25.70 0.44
C PHE A 47 -15.89 -25.69 0.93
N LYS A 48 -15.13 -26.73 0.59
CA LYS A 48 -13.69 -26.82 0.85
C LYS A 48 -12.88 -26.32 -0.34
N THR A 49 -11.78 -25.63 -0.06
CA THR A 49 -10.78 -25.19 -1.03
C THR A 49 -9.39 -25.13 -0.37
N SER A 50 -8.36 -24.77 -1.13
CA SER A 50 -7.05 -24.44 -0.59
C SER A 50 -6.58 -23.07 -1.07
N ILE A 51 -6.23 -22.20 -0.12
CA ILE A 51 -5.75 -20.83 -0.35
C ILE A 51 -4.47 -20.62 0.47
N LEU A 52 -3.46 -20.01 -0.12
CA LEU A 52 -2.12 -19.80 0.46
C LEU A 52 -1.46 -21.11 0.97
N GLY A 53 -1.75 -22.23 0.30
CA GLY A 53 -1.25 -23.56 0.66
C GLY A 53 -2.00 -24.22 1.83
N GLU A 54 -3.04 -23.57 2.35
CA GLU A 54 -3.79 -24.04 3.50
C GLU A 54 -5.14 -24.59 3.06
N LYS A 55 -5.50 -25.79 3.53
CA LYS A 55 -6.79 -26.41 3.25
C LYS A 55 -7.83 -25.84 4.22
N MET A 56 -8.92 -25.29 3.69
CA MET A 56 -9.93 -24.60 4.50
C MET A 56 -11.35 -24.78 3.97
N ALA A 57 -12.35 -24.60 4.83
CA ALA A 57 -13.74 -24.51 4.44
C ALA A 57 -14.24 -23.06 4.46
N PHE A 58 -14.99 -22.69 3.44
CA PHE A 58 -15.62 -21.38 3.32
C PHE A 58 -17.04 -21.47 3.82
N LEU A 59 -17.41 -20.57 4.72
CA LEU A 59 -18.77 -20.42 5.22
C LEU A 59 -19.38 -19.19 4.55
N CYS A 60 -20.40 -19.40 3.71
CA CYS A 60 -20.94 -18.33 2.86
C CYS A 60 -22.10 -17.58 3.52
N GLY A 61 -22.20 -16.28 3.24
CA GLY A 61 -23.36 -15.46 3.58
C GLY A 61 -23.50 -15.11 5.07
N PRO A 62 -24.64 -14.48 5.44
CA PRO A 62 -24.86 -13.96 6.79
C PRO A 62 -24.88 -15.06 7.85
N GLU A 63 -25.38 -16.25 7.55
CA GLU A 63 -25.36 -17.38 8.50
C GLU A 63 -23.94 -17.87 8.78
N GLY A 64 -23.06 -17.87 7.77
CA GLY A 64 -21.64 -18.18 7.94
C GLY A 64 -20.93 -17.15 8.81
N ASN A 65 -21.18 -15.87 8.52
CA ASN A 65 -20.64 -14.74 9.28
C ASN A 65 -21.08 -14.82 10.75
N LYS A 66 -22.39 -14.94 10.99
CA LYS A 66 -22.99 -15.09 12.32
C LYS A 66 -22.37 -16.25 13.08
N PHE A 67 -22.29 -17.42 12.44
CA PHE A 67 -21.72 -18.61 13.08
C PHE A 67 -20.29 -18.37 13.56
N LEU A 68 -19.42 -17.85 12.69
CA LEU A 68 -18.02 -17.62 13.06
C LEU A 68 -17.87 -16.54 14.14
N PHE A 69 -18.67 -15.47 14.07
CA PHE A 69 -18.57 -14.36 15.02
C PHE A 69 -19.12 -14.71 16.41
N SER A 70 -20.23 -15.44 16.48
CA SER A 70 -20.87 -15.83 17.74
C SER A 70 -20.15 -16.97 18.48
N ASN A 71 -19.29 -17.72 17.76
CA ASN A 71 -18.58 -18.89 18.28
C ASN A 71 -17.07 -18.69 18.44
N GLU A 72 -16.57 -17.45 18.31
CA GLU A 72 -15.19 -17.12 18.63
C GLU A 72 -14.85 -17.54 20.07
N ASN A 73 -13.69 -18.17 20.23
CA ASN A 73 -13.17 -18.78 21.45
C ASN A 73 -13.97 -19.96 22.02
N LYS A 74 -15.15 -20.27 21.46
CA LYS A 74 -16.03 -21.39 21.86
C LYS A 74 -15.83 -22.62 20.97
N LEU A 75 -16.15 -22.49 19.68
CA LEU A 75 -16.00 -23.56 18.67
C LEU A 75 -14.87 -23.28 17.69
N VAL A 76 -14.60 -22.00 17.44
CA VAL A 76 -13.56 -21.53 16.52
C VAL A 76 -12.69 -20.50 17.22
N GLU A 77 -11.47 -20.32 16.74
CA GLU A 77 -10.59 -19.22 17.16
C GLU A 77 -9.85 -18.63 15.97
N VAL A 78 -9.37 -17.40 16.13
CA VAL A 78 -8.48 -16.78 15.16
C VAL A 78 -7.30 -17.70 14.82
N TRP A 79 -6.99 -17.77 13.54
CA TRP A 79 -5.79 -18.40 13.02
C TRP A 79 -5.30 -17.51 11.89
N TRP A 80 -4.00 -17.44 11.65
CA TRP A 80 -3.44 -16.66 10.56
C TRP A 80 -2.67 -17.58 9.61
N PRO A 81 -2.75 -17.35 8.28
CA PRO A 81 -1.87 -18.04 7.34
C PRO A 81 -0.40 -17.81 7.69
N SER A 82 0.46 -18.78 7.39
CA SER A 82 1.90 -18.69 7.64
C SER A 82 2.55 -17.46 7.01
N SER A 83 2.00 -16.95 5.90
CA SER A 83 2.44 -15.70 5.27
C SER A 83 2.25 -14.49 6.20
N VAL A 84 1.15 -14.45 6.94
CA VAL A 84 0.84 -13.39 7.89
C VAL A 84 1.65 -13.57 9.17
N GLU A 85 1.70 -14.80 9.70
CA GLU A 85 2.47 -15.11 10.93
C GLU A 85 3.97 -14.82 10.77
N SER A 86 4.53 -15.02 9.57
CA SER A 86 5.95 -14.73 9.33
C SER A 86 6.26 -13.24 9.30
N ILE A 87 5.30 -12.41 8.89
CA ILE A 87 5.43 -10.95 8.86
C ILE A 87 5.15 -10.34 10.24
N ILE A 88 4.22 -10.91 11.00
CA ILE A 88 3.83 -10.47 12.36
C ILE A 88 4.31 -11.51 13.40
N LYS A 89 5.53 -12.02 13.20
CA LYS A 89 6.12 -13.06 14.02
C LYS A 89 6.39 -12.57 15.44
N LYS A 90 5.88 -13.28 16.44
CA LYS A 90 6.21 -13.12 17.87
C LYS A 90 7.34 -14.08 18.29
N SER A 91 7.96 -13.80 19.44
CA SER A 91 8.90 -14.74 20.07
C SER A 91 8.17 -15.99 20.61
N ASN A 92 8.83 -17.15 20.52
CA ASN A 92 8.47 -18.42 21.21
C ASN A 92 7.11 -19.08 20.91
N ASN A 93 6.71 -19.30 19.65
CA ASN A 93 5.54 -20.12 19.26
C ASN A 93 4.27 -19.86 20.11
N LYS A 94 4.08 -18.63 20.60
CA LYS A 94 2.96 -18.26 21.48
C LYS A 94 1.64 -18.39 20.71
N SER A 95 0.57 -18.80 21.39
CA SER A 95 -0.75 -18.93 20.78
C SER A 95 -1.24 -17.59 20.24
N VAL A 96 -1.47 -17.50 18.93
CA VAL A 96 -2.04 -16.32 18.25
C VAL A 96 -3.31 -15.83 18.94
N THR A 97 -4.19 -16.76 19.36
CA THR A 97 -5.46 -16.43 20.01
C THR A 97 -5.25 -15.69 21.32
N ALA A 98 -4.44 -16.27 22.22
CA ALA A 98 -4.19 -15.75 23.56
C ALA A 98 -3.45 -14.40 23.49
N GLU A 99 -2.43 -14.33 22.65
CA GLU A 99 -1.63 -13.13 22.47
C GLU A 99 -2.45 -11.97 21.88
N SER A 100 -3.25 -12.24 20.85
CA SER A 100 -4.13 -11.22 20.29
C SER A 100 -5.21 -10.77 21.28
N ALA A 101 -5.65 -11.63 22.20
CA ALA A 101 -6.58 -11.24 23.25
C ALA A 101 -5.94 -10.27 24.26
N LYS A 102 -4.68 -10.53 24.67
CA LYS A 102 -3.92 -9.65 25.56
C LYS A 102 -3.72 -8.26 24.97
N VAL A 103 -3.37 -8.17 23.69
CA VAL A 103 -3.20 -6.88 23.00
C VAL A 103 -4.51 -6.12 22.93
N ARG A 104 -5.61 -6.82 22.59
CA ARG A 104 -6.94 -6.20 22.49
C ARG A 104 -7.43 -5.58 23.80
N GLN A 105 -6.98 -6.08 24.95
CA GLN A 105 -7.31 -5.50 26.25
C GLN A 105 -6.65 -4.13 26.48
N LEU A 106 -5.57 -3.81 25.75
CA LEU A 106 -4.81 -2.55 25.89
C LEU A 106 -5.36 -1.40 25.04
N LEU A 107 -6.19 -1.71 24.04
CA LEU A 107 -6.66 -0.75 23.04
C LEU A 107 -7.83 0.15 23.47
N PRO A 108 -8.77 -0.25 24.37
CA PRO A 108 -9.94 0.56 24.68
C PRO A 108 -9.68 2.00 25.12
N PRO A 109 -8.64 2.31 25.92
CA PRO A 109 -8.32 3.69 26.32
C PRO A 109 -7.94 4.61 25.16
N PHE A 110 -7.65 4.08 23.96
CA PHE A 110 -7.25 4.84 22.78
C PHE A 110 -8.26 4.75 21.64
N LEU A 111 -8.90 3.60 21.44
CA LEU A 111 -9.70 3.35 20.23
C LEU A 111 -11.22 3.39 20.43
N ARG A 112 -11.71 3.57 21.66
CA ARG A 112 -13.15 3.77 21.91
C ARG A 112 -13.56 5.21 21.65
N ALA A 113 -14.85 5.43 21.36
CA ALA A 113 -15.41 6.75 21.04
C ALA A 113 -15.02 7.85 22.05
N HIS A 114 -15.01 7.55 23.36
CA HIS A 114 -14.64 8.52 24.40
C HIS A 114 -13.17 8.96 24.35
N ALA A 115 -12.28 8.15 23.78
CA ALA A 115 -10.87 8.48 23.57
C ALA A 115 -10.67 9.13 22.20
N VAL A 116 -11.28 8.55 21.15
CA VAL A 116 -11.19 9.03 19.77
C VAL A 116 -11.64 10.49 19.64
N LYS A 117 -12.62 10.93 20.43
CA LYS A 117 -13.06 12.34 20.44
C LYS A 117 -11.92 13.34 20.71
N ASN A 118 -10.89 12.92 21.44
CA ASN A 118 -9.75 13.78 21.80
C ASN A 118 -8.73 13.91 20.66
N TYR A 119 -8.84 13.08 19.61
CA TYR A 119 -7.91 13.12 18.47
C TYR A 119 -8.45 13.90 17.28
N ILE A 120 -9.73 14.28 17.25
CA ILE A 120 -10.36 14.87 16.06
C ILE A 120 -9.68 16.17 15.64
N SER A 121 -9.46 17.09 16.58
CA SER A 121 -8.78 18.36 16.28
C SER A 121 -7.36 18.12 15.76
N ASP A 122 -6.66 17.14 16.31
CA ASP A 122 -5.33 16.74 15.86
C ASP A 122 -5.37 16.14 14.44
N MET A 123 -6.32 15.24 14.15
CA MET A 123 -6.51 14.65 12.82
C MET A 123 -6.80 15.72 11.77
N ASP A 124 -7.67 16.68 12.11
CA ASP A 124 -8.04 17.78 11.25
C ASP A 124 -6.86 18.71 10.99
N SER A 125 -6.15 19.12 12.05
CA SER A 125 -4.96 19.97 11.93
C SER A 125 -3.86 19.33 11.06
N GLU A 126 -3.54 18.06 11.32
CA GLU A 126 -2.53 17.32 10.55
C GLU A 126 -2.95 17.14 9.09
N LEU A 127 -4.25 16.91 8.82
CA LEU A 127 -4.74 16.82 7.46
C LEU A 127 -4.66 18.17 6.75
N ARG A 128 -5.05 19.26 7.40
CA ARG A 128 -4.94 20.61 6.82
C ARG A 128 -3.50 20.92 6.44
N GLN A 129 -2.55 20.67 7.35
CA GLN A 129 -1.13 20.86 7.06
C GLN A 129 -0.67 19.98 5.88
N HIS A 130 -1.07 18.71 5.86
CA HIS A 130 -0.77 17.81 4.74
C HIS A 130 -1.31 18.34 3.40
N LEU A 131 -2.54 18.88 3.39
CA LEU A 131 -3.12 19.46 2.18
C LEU A 131 -2.35 20.71 1.73
N GLU A 132 -1.94 21.58 2.66
CA GLU A 132 -1.10 22.73 2.31
C GLU A 132 0.26 22.32 1.75
N ASP A 133 0.88 21.30 2.31
CA ASP A 133 2.23 20.86 1.92
C ASP A 133 2.27 20.15 0.56
N TYR A 134 1.19 19.44 0.18
CA TYR A 134 1.22 18.50 -0.95
C TYR A 134 0.13 18.68 -2.00
N TRP A 135 -0.92 19.49 -1.71
CA TRP A 135 -2.08 19.65 -2.59
C TRP A 135 -2.26 21.11 -3.03
N THR A 136 -2.14 22.06 -2.09
CA THR A 136 -2.32 23.48 -2.40
C THR A 136 -1.31 23.96 -3.45
N GLY A 137 -1.80 24.70 -4.45
CA GLY A 137 -0.96 25.25 -5.52
C GLY A 137 -0.62 24.26 -6.65
N HIS A 138 -1.16 23.04 -6.60
CA HIS A 138 -1.03 22.05 -7.67
C HIS A 138 -2.34 21.93 -8.47
N ASP A 139 -2.25 22.04 -9.80
CA ASP A 139 -3.39 21.81 -10.70
C ASP A 139 -3.72 20.31 -10.85
N GLU A 140 -2.72 19.45 -10.59
CA GLU A 140 -2.83 17.99 -10.71
C GLU A 140 -2.20 17.31 -9.49
N VAL A 141 -2.89 16.31 -8.93
CA VAL A 141 -2.46 15.59 -7.72
C VAL A 141 -2.60 14.08 -7.89
N GLU A 142 -1.53 13.33 -7.63
CA GLU A 142 -1.59 11.88 -7.51
C GLU A 142 -2.16 11.51 -6.13
N VAL A 143 -3.46 11.19 -6.06
CA VAL A 143 -4.18 10.99 -4.79
C VAL A 143 -3.61 9.84 -3.95
N CYS A 144 -3.41 8.65 -4.54
CA CYS A 144 -2.98 7.45 -3.82
C CYS A 144 -1.72 7.66 -2.94
N PRO A 145 -0.58 8.18 -3.48
CA PRO A 145 0.61 8.38 -2.65
C PRO A 145 0.41 9.41 -1.54
N PHE A 146 -0.29 10.52 -1.79
CA PHE A 146 -0.47 11.54 -0.74
C PHE A 146 -1.40 11.09 0.38
N VAL A 147 -2.51 10.43 0.03
CA VAL A 147 -3.37 9.80 1.03
C VAL A 147 -2.61 8.74 1.82
N ALA A 148 -1.81 7.91 1.15
CA ALA A 148 -0.98 6.91 1.82
C ALA A 148 -0.02 7.59 2.82
N LYS A 149 0.64 8.68 2.43
CA LYS A 149 1.55 9.44 3.28
C LYS A 149 0.83 10.00 4.53
N TYR A 150 -0.34 10.62 4.35
CA TYR A 150 -1.15 11.15 5.46
C TYR A 150 -1.58 10.05 6.44
N THR A 151 -2.26 9.02 5.94
CA THR A 151 -2.80 7.93 6.78
C THR A 151 -1.70 7.16 7.51
N PHE A 152 -0.53 6.99 6.88
CA PHE A 152 0.63 6.37 7.53
C PHE A 152 1.21 7.24 8.65
N ALA A 153 1.39 8.54 8.41
CA ALA A 153 1.87 9.48 9.41
C ALA A 153 0.94 9.51 10.64
N LEU A 154 -0.36 9.56 10.40
CA LEU A 154 -1.36 9.61 11.48
C LEU A 154 -1.40 8.31 12.29
N ALA A 155 -1.30 7.14 11.64
CA ALA A 155 -1.21 5.85 12.31
C ALA A 155 0.07 5.72 13.15
N VAL A 156 1.21 6.17 12.63
CA VAL A 156 2.49 6.19 13.36
C VAL A 156 2.43 7.14 14.56
N LYS A 157 1.84 8.33 14.39
CA LYS A 157 1.64 9.29 15.48
C LYS A 157 0.77 8.69 16.60
N LEU A 158 -0.37 8.07 16.26
CA LEU A 158 -1.27 7.47 17.26
C LEU A 158 -0.60 6.32 18.03
N LEU A 159 0.10 5.44 17.31
CA LEU A 159 0.57 4.18 17.87
C LEU A 159 1.94 4.31 18.55
N LEU A 160 2.82 5.17 18.02
CA LEU A 160 4.22 5.31 18.47
C LEU A 160 4.57 6.70 19.00
N GLY A 161 3.70 7.71 18.83
CA GLY A 161 3.99 9.09 19.20
C GLY A 161 5.04 9.78 18.33
N VAL A 162 5.43 9.18 17.21
CA VAL A 162 6.49 9.70 16.32
C VAL A 162 5.91 10.77 15.40
N ARG A 163 6.57 11.94 15.35
CA ARG A 163 6.25 13.06 14.45
C ARG A 163 7.43 13.48 13.57
N ASP A 164 8.64 13.06 13.91
CA ASP A 164 9.84 13.39 13.15
C ASP A 164 9.81 12.74 11.77
N GLY A 165 10.06 13.55 10.73
CA GLY A 165 10.01 13.10 9.35
C GLY A 165 11.06 12.03 9.02
N THR A 166 12.25 12.08 9.64
CA THR A 166 13.31 11.11 9.36
C THR A 166 13.01 9.74 9.96
N GLU A 167 12.43 9.70 11.17
CA GLU A 167 11.94 8.46 11.78
C GLU A 167 10.75 7.87 11.02
N LEU A 168 9.83 8.72 10.55
CA LEU A 168 8.71 8.30 9.73
C LEU A 168 9.17 7.63 8.43
N GLU A 169 10.18 8.20 7.76
CA GLU A 169 10.76 7.64 6.53
C GLU A 169 11.44 6.28 6.76
N LYS A 170 12.13 6.10 7.89
CA LYS A 170 12.74 4.81 8.28
C LYS A 170 11.70 3.70 8.41
N LEU A 171 10.46 4.04 8.80
CA LEU A 171 9.34 3.12 8.89
C LEU A 171 8.63 2.94 7.54
N ALA A 172 8.40 4.02 6.77
CA ALA A 172 7.57 4.02 5.56
C ALA A 172 8.07 3.07 4.47
N VAL A 173 9.38 3.13 4.13
CA VAL A 173 9.94 2.33 3.02
C VAL A 173 9.82 0.82 3.30
N PRO A 174 10.29 0.28 4.44
CA PRO A 174 10.14 -1.14 4.73
C PRO A 174 8.68 -1.56 4.90
N PHE A 175 7.80 -0.65 5.32
CA PHE A 175 6.41 -0.97 5.59
C PHE A 175 5.64 -1.44 4.35
N VAL A 176 5.84 -0.81 3.19
CA VAL A 176 5.21 -1.24 1.92
C VAL A 176 5.61 -2.67 1.54
N GLU A 177 6.90 -3.00 1.67
CA GLU A 177 7.40 -4.34 1.38
C GLU A 177 6.83 -5.37 2.37
N ALA A 178 6.77 -5.04 3.67
CA ALA A 178 6.19 -5.89 4.70
C ALA A 178 4.71 -6.18 4.45
N ALA A 179 3.89 -5.14 4.19
CA ALA A 179 2.48 -5.28 3.84
C ALA A 179 2.29 -6.12 2.55
N GLY A 180 3.19 -5.96 1.58
CA GLY A 180 3.21 -6.77 0.36
C GLY A 180 3.52 -8.25 0.59
N GLY A 181 4.24 -8.60 1.66
CA GLY A 181 4.53 -9.99 2.04
C GLY A 181 3.32 -10.76 2.57
N ILE A 182 2.37 -10.09 3.22
CA ILE A 182 1.22 -10.71 3.91
C ILE A 182 0.35 -11.56 2.96
N ILE A 183 0.13 -11.08 1.74
CA ILE A 183 -0.69 -11.74 0.72
C ILE A 183 0.12 -12.51 -0.33
N ALA A 184 1.42 -12.65 -0.12
CA ALA A 184 2.28 -13.40 -1.02
C ALA A 184 2.17 -14.90 -0.73
N VAL A 185 2.41 -15.72 -1.75
CA VAL A 185 2.60 -17.16 -1.52
C VAL A 185 3.81 -17.33 -0.59
N PRO A 186 3.71 -18.11 0.50
CA PRO A 186 4.72 -18.15 1.58
C PRO A 186 5.99 -18.95 1.18
N ILE A 187 6.64 -18.57 0.09
CA ILE A 187 7.90 -19.16 -0.40
C ILE A 187 9.03 -18.20 -0.04
N ASN A 188 9.82 -18.53 1.00
CA ASN A 188 10.85 -17.66 1.54
C ASN A 188 12.20 -17.84 0.84
N ILE A 189 12.25 -17.53 -0.46
CA ILE A 189 13.46 -17.63 -1.29
C ILE A 189 13.91 -16.21 -1.69
N PRO A 190 15.23 -15.89 -1.72
CA PRO A 190 15.72 -14.59 -2.19
C PRO A 190 15.08 -14.16 -3.53
N GLY A 191 14.67 -12.90 -3.62
CA GLY A 191 14.00 -12.32 -4.79
C GLY A 191 12.47 -12.44 -4.80
N THR A 192 11.88 -13.34 -4.00
CA THR A 192 10.43 -13.42 -3.86
C THR A 192 9.85 -12.23 -3.08
N ARG A 193 8.58 -11.88 -3.35
CA ARG A 193 7.85 -10.83 -2.59
C ARG A 193 7.74 -11.18 -1.11
N PHE A 194 7.54 -12.46 -0.80
CA PHE A 194 7.45 -12.93 0.58
C PHE A 194 8.78 -12.74 1.34
N ASN A 195 9.91 -13.12 0.75
CA ASN A 195 11.23 -12.92 1.35
C ASN A 195 11.52 -11.44 1.61
N ARG A 196 11.23 -10.55 0.66
CA ARG A 196 11.38 -9.10 0.86
C ARG A 196 10.51 -8.59 2.00
N GLY A 197 9.25 -9.04 2.07
CA GLY A 197 8.35 -8.68 3.16
C GLY A 197 8.86 -9.13 4.53
N VAL A 198 9.39 -10.35 4.64
CA VAL A 198 9.98 -10.83 5.90
C VAL A 198 11.18 -9.99 6.31
N LYS A 199 12.12 -9.72 5.39
CA LYS A 199 13.28 -8.85 5.65
C LYS A 199 12.85 -7.44 6.08
N ALA A 200 11.86 -6.87 5.39
CA ALA A 200 11.36 -5.56 5.69
C ALA A 200 10.67 -5.52 7.06
N SER A 201 9.91 -6.56 7.43
CA SER A 201 9.30 -6.67 8.76
C SER A 201 10.33 -6.69 9.89
N ASN A 202 11.51 -7.30 9.68
CA ASN A 202 12.58 -7.29 10.65
C ASN A 202 13.16 -5.88 10.83
N LYS A 203 13.38 -5.16 9.72
CA LYS A 203 13.86 -3.78 9.76
C LYS A 203 12.89 -2.84 10.48
N ILE A 204 11.58 -3.02 10.29
CA ILE A 204 10.58 -2.22 11.02
C ILE A 204 10.66 -2.50 12.53
N ARG A 205 10.78 -3.78 12.93
CA ARG A 205 10.92 -4.14 14.34
C ARG A 205 12.18 -3.55 14.96
N GLU A 206 13.29 -3.49 14.23
CA GLU A 206 14.52 -2.84 14.71
C GLU A 206 14.28 -1.36 15.04
N VAL A 207 13.59 -0.64 14.14
CA VAL A 207 13.22 0.77 14.37
C VAL A 207 12.28 0.90 15.57
N ILE A 208 11.21 0.09 15.64
CA ILE A 208 10.25 0.14 16.75
C ILE A 208 10.94 -0.22 18.08
N ASN A 209 11.85 -1.20 18.11
CA ASN A 209 12.62 -1.53 19.31
C ASN A 209 13.46 -0.33 19.79
N GLY A 210 14.06 0.43 18.86
CA GLY A 210 14.76 1.68 19.20
C GLY A 210 13.81 2.70 19.85
N ILE A 211 12.61 2.87 19.30
CA ILE A 211 11.58 3.77 19.84
C ILE A 211 11.11 3.28 21.23
N ILE A 212 10.89 1.98 21.43
CA ILE A 212 10.54 1.41 22.74
C ILE A 212 11.65 1.71 23.76
N ALA A 213 12.90 1.46 23.39
CA ALA A 213 14.04 1.67 24.28
C ALA A 213 14.17 3.15 24.69
N GLN A 214 13.96 4.08 23.75
CA GLN A 214 13.94 5.51 24.07
C GLN A 214 12.74 5.85 24.95
N ARG A 215 11.54 5.37 24.62
CA ARG A 215 10.33 5.66 25.38
C ARG A 215 10.39 5.19 26.83
N ARG A 216 11.03 4.04 27.09
CA ARG A 216 11.28 3.55 28.45
C ARG A 216 12.14 4.53 29.27
N LYS A 217 13.16 5.15 28.66
CA LYS A 217 13.96 6.19 29.31
C LYS A 217 13.12 7.43 29.59
N ASP A 218 12.36 7.88 28.59
CA ASP A 218 11.49 9.06 28.75
C ASP A 218 10.47 8.88 29.88
N LEU A 219 9.92 7.66 30.04
CA LEU A 219 9.00 7.32 31.14
C LEU A 219 9.70 7.30 32.50
N ALA A 220 10.94 6.81 32.56
CA ALA A 220 11.75 6.78 33.79
C ALA A 220 12.17 8.19 34.23
N ASP A 221 12.50 9.05 33.27
CA ASP A 221 12.94 10.43 33.50
C ASP A 221 11.75 11.41 33.67
N GLY A 222 10.50 10.93 33.49
CA GLY A 222 9.28 11.73 33.63
C GLY A 222 9.00 12.70 32.47
N THR A 223 9.72 12.59 31.36
CA THR A 223 9.52 13.41 30.15
C THR A 223 8.41 12.85 29.25
N ALA A 224 8.02 11.59 29.46
CA ALA A 224 6.85 10.93 28.85
C ALA A 224 5.81 10.58 29.92
N THR A 225 4.52 10.59 29.56
CA THR A 225 3.46 10.08 30.44
C THR A 225 3.00 8.67 30.02
N PRO A 226 2.48 7.85 30.95
CA PRO A 226 1.90 6.53 30.64
C PRO A 226 0.72 6.56 29.67
N THR A 227 0.08 7.72 29.47
CA THR A 227 -1.17 7.84 28.70
C THR A 227 -1.06 8.72 27.46
N GLN A 228 0.13 9.27 27.14
CA GLN A 228 0.29 10.18 26.00
C GLN A 228 0.02 9.50 24.64
N ASP A 229 0.36 8.22 24.50
CA ASP A 229 0.11 7.42 23.30
C ASP A 229 0.03 5.92 23.65
N LEU A 230 -0.33 5.11 22.65
CA LEU A 230 -0.52 3.68 22.86
C LEU A 230 0.76 2.96 23.27
N LEU A 231 1.92 3.37 22.73
CA LEU A 231 3.21 2.76 23.08
C LEU A 231 3.53 2.95 24.56
N SER A 232 3.41 4.18 25.07
CA SER A 232 3.60 4.48 26.51
C SER A 232 2.72 3.57 27.38
N HIS A 233 1.44 3.48 27.04
CA HIS A 233 0.49 2.67 27.79
C HIS A 233 0.80 1.17 27.69
N MET A 234 1.19 0.69 26.50
CA MET A 234 1.59 -0.70 26.29
C MET A 234 2.81 -1.05 27.13
N ILE A 235 3.83 -0.19 27.20
CA ILE A 235 5.03 -0.42 28.03
C ILE A 235 4.63 -0.62 29.50
N VAL A 236 3.87 0.32 30.06
CA VAL A 236 3.49 0.29 31.49
C VAL A 236 2.64 -0.94 31.82
N GLU A 237 1.64 -1.24 31.00
CA GLU A 237 0.75 -2.39 31.23
C GLU A 237 1.43 -3.73 30.95
N VAL A 238 2.38 -3.80 30.02
CA VAL A 238 3.17 -5.01 29.78
C VAL A 238 4.14 -5.26 30.94
N ASP A 239 4.85 -4.23 31.40
CA ASP A 239 5.79 -4.37 32.51
C ASP A 239 5.08 -4.79 33.80
N LYS A 240 3.94 -4.16 34.10
CA LYS A 240 3.09 -4.55 35.23
C LYS A 240 2.69 -6.02 35.15
N ARG A 241 2.19 -6.48 33.99
CA ARG A 241 1.80 -7.88 33.81
C ARG A 241 2.98 -8.84 33.90
N ASN A 242 4.16 -8.44 33.43
CA ASN A 242 5.37 -9.24 33.56
C ASN A 242 5.83 -9.37 35.02
N GLN A 243 5.56 -8.37 35.87
CA GLN A 243 5.82 -8.44 37.32
C GLN A 243 4.79 -9.32 38.06
N GLU A 244 3.54 -9.32 37.60
CA GLU A 244 2.41 -10.04 38.23
C GLU A 244 2.26 -11.49 37.76
N SER A 245 2.98 -11.94 36.72
CA SER A 245 2.78 -13.25 36.09
C SER A 245 3.98 -14.19 36.26
N ASP A 246 3.70 -15.44 36.64
CA ASP A 246 4.70 -16.52 36.67
C ASP A 246 5.03 -17.10 35.26
N GLY A 247 4.39 -16.59 34.21
CA GLY A 247 4.61 -17.03 32.83
C GLY A 247 5.82 -16.38 32.16
N PRO A 248 6.22 -16.84 30.96
CA PRO A 248 7.27 -16.18 30.19
C PRO A 248 6.92 -14.72 29.90
N PRO A 249 7.82 -13.76 30.16
CA PRO A 249 7.53 -12.35 29.99
C PRO A 249 7.23 -12.02 28.53
N THR A 250 6.42 -11.00 28.33
CA THR A 250 6.26 -10.35 27.03
C THR A 250 7.49 -9.49 26.79
N THR A 251 8.19 -9.75 25.68
CA THR A 251 9.44 -9.05 25.35
C THR A 251 9.17 -7.78 24.54
N ASP A 252 10.14 -6.87 24.49
CA ASP A 252 10.07 -5.70 23.59
C ASP A 252 9.91 -6.13 22.12
N GLY A 253 10.51 -7.26 21.72
CA GLY A 253 10.31 -7.84 20.38
C GLY A 253 8.87 -8.31 20.12
N ASP A 254 8.17 -8.81 21.16
CA ASP A 254 6.75 -9.14 21.05
C ASP A 254 5.91 -7.87 20.90
N MET A 255 6.19 -6.83 21.69
CA MET A 255 5.51 -5.54 21.60
C MET A 255 5.73 -4.88 20.24
N SER A 256 6.96 -4.88 19.72
CA SER A 256 7.27 -4.40 18.37
C SER A 256 6.49 -5.14 17.28
N SER A 257 6.27 -6.44 17.46
CA SER A 257 5.48 -7.23 16.53
C SER A 257 3.99 -6.91 16.61
N ASP A 258 3.47 -6.65 17.81
CA ASP A 258 2.09 -6.19 18.01
C ASP A 258 1.87 -4.79 17.40
N LEU A 259 2.79 -3.86 17.62
CA LEU A 259 2.77 -2.52 17.04
C LEU A 259 2.83 -2.54 15.52
N LEU A 260 3.67 -3.40 14.93
CA LEU A 260 3.68 -3.63 13.48
C LEU A 260 2.33 -4.13 12.97
N GLY A 261 1.70 -5.10 13.66
CA GLY A 261 0.38 -5.58 13.30
C GLY A 261 -0.71 -4.50 13.37
N LEU A 262 -0.65 -3.65 14.39
CA LEU A 262 -1.56 -2.51 14.56
C LEU A 262 -1.34 -1.45 13.48
N LEU A 263 -0.10 -1.13 13.13
CA LEU A 263 0.25 -0.19 12.06
C LEU A 263 -0.28 -0.67 10.70
N ILE A 264 -0.10 -1.96 10.38
CA ILE A 264 -0.64 -2.57 9.15
C ILE A 264 -2.17 -2.46 9.11
N GLY A 265 -2.83 -2.69 10.23
CA GLY A 265 -4.29 -2.54 10.34
C GLY A 265 -4.76 -1.08 10.20
N GLY A 266 -4.07 -0.14 10.85
CA GLY A 266 -4.42 1.28 10.89
C GLY A 266 -4.20 2.01 9.58
N TYR A 267 -3.18 1.65 8.81
CA TYR A 267 -2.85 2.30 7.53
C TYR A 267 -3.68 1.76 6.35
N ASP A 268 -3.56 0.45 6.02
CA ASP A 268 -4.02 -0.08 4.71
C ASP A 268 -5.53 0.07 4.54
N THR A 269 -6.26 -0.05 5.64
CA THR A 269 -7.73 -0.08 5.63
C THR A 269 -8.33 1.30 5.40
N ILE A 270 -7.82 2.34 6.07
CA ILE A 270 -8.34 3.70 5.98
C ILE A 270 -7.91 4.34 4.67
N ASN A 271 -6.63 4.20 4.30
CA ASN A 271 -6.10 4.63 3.00
C ASN A 271 -6.95 4.09 1.84
N THR A 272 -7.21 2.77 1.85
CA THR A 272 -8.06 2.14 0.83
C THR A 272 -9.46 2.75 0.79
N THR A 273 -10.05 3.00 1.95
CA THR A 273 -11.43 3.49 2.05
C THR A 273 -11.57 4.91 1.52
N VAL A 274 -10.71 5.84 1.95
CA VAL A 274 -10.82 7.25 1.57
C VAL A 274 -10.50 7.49 0.10
N VAL A 275 -9.55 6.74 -0.49
CA VAL A 275 -9.31 6.78 -1.94
C VAL A 275 -10.53 6.32 -2.73
N PHE A 276 -11.18 5.23 -2.30
CA PHE A 276 -12.41 4.79 -2.96
C PHE A 276 -13.59 5.73 -2.73
N ILE A 277 -13.65 6.46 -1.61
CA ILE A 277 -14.63 7.53 -1.41
C ILE A 277 -14.43 8.63 -2.46
N MET A 278 -13.21 9.15 -2.61
CA MET A 278 -12.92 10.16 -3.63
C MET A 278 -13.27 9.67 -5.04
N MET A 279 -12.90 8.43 -5.36
CA MET A 279 -13.20 7.82 -6.66
C MET A 279 -14.71 7.73 -6.92
N MET A 280 -15.48 7.23 -5.94
CA MET A 280 -16.93 7.06 -6.08
C MET A 280 -17.67 8.39 -6.15
N LEU A 281 -17.23 9.41 -5.42
CA LEU A 281 -17.87 10.73 -5.44
C LEU A 281 -17.71 11.44 -6.79
N VAL A 282 -16.57 11.29 -7.47
CA VAL A 282 -16.37 11.79 -8.84
C VAL A 282 -17.35 11.13 -9.81
N ASP A 283 -17.52 9.81 -9.67
CA ASP A 283 -18.37 9.03 -10.58
C ASP A 283 -19.88 9.22 -10.28
N HIS A 284 -20.25 9.87 -9.17
CA HIS A 284 -21.65 10.06 -8.73
C HIS A 284 -21.92 11.49 -8.25
N PRO A 285 -22.08 12.45 -9.19
CA PRO A 285 -22.27 13.87 -8.87
C PRO A 285 -23.48 14.14 -7.97
N ASP A 286 -24.57 13.38 -8.11
CA ASP A 286 -25.78 13.52 -7.28
C ASP A 286 -25.51 13.19 -5.80
N VAL A 287 -24.67 12.18 -5.56
CA VAL A 287 -24.22 11.83 -4.21
C VAL A 287 -23.24 12.88 -3.70
N TYR A 288 -22.28 13.32 -4.53
CA TYR A 288 -21.34 14.38 -4.18
C TYR A 288 -22.05 15.66 -3.74
N GLN A 289 -23.08 16.11 -4.46
CA GLN A 289 -23.83 17.33 -4.11
C GLN A 289 -24.51 17.23 -2.74
N LYS A 290 -25.04 16.07 -2.38
CA LYS A 290 -25.63 15.84 -1.04
C LYS A 290 -24.58 15.88 0.06
N VAL A 291 -23.41 15.30 -0.19
CA VAL A 291 -22.29 15.37 0.76
C VAL A 291 -21.79 16.81 0.88
N LEU A 292 -21.56 17.50 -0.23
CA LEU A 292 -21.12 18.90 -0.26
C LEU A 292 -22.08 19.77 0.55
N LYS A 293 -23.39 19.65 0.34
CA LYS A 293 -24.39 20.35 1.13
C LYS A 293 -24.24 20.08 2.63
N GLU A 294 -24.16 18.81 3.04
CA GLU A 294 -23.98 18.45 4.45
C GLU A 294 -22.69 19.03 5.05
N GLN A 295 -21.58 19.02 4.30
CA GLN A 295 -20.30 19.56 4.78
C GLN A 295 -20.31 21.09 4.85
N MET A 296 -20.95 21.77 3.89
CA MET A 296 -21.07 23.23 3.88
C MET A 296 -21.95 23.76 5.02
N GLU A 297 -23.04 23.07 5.36
CA GLU A 297 -23.87 23.41 6.54
C GLU A 297 -23.05 23.35 7.84
N ILE A 298 -22.09 22.42 7.94
CA ILE A 298 -21.15 22.36 9.07
C ILE A 298 -20.17 23.54 9.00
N ALA A 299 -19.61 23.82 7.83
CA ALA A 299 -18.63 24.90 7.64
C ALA A 299 -19.20 26.30 7.94
N GLU A 300 -20.45 26.56 7.55
CA GLU A 300 -21.17 27.83 7.82
C GLU A 300 -21.35 28.09 9.32
N GLY A 301 -21.43 27.02 10.12
CA GLY A 301 -21.53 27.11 11.57
C GLY A 301 -20.20 27.30 12.31
N LYS A 302 -19.08 27.37 11.60
CA LYS A 302 -17.73 27.42 12.19
C LYS A 302 -17.03 28.75 11.94
N SER A 303 -16.23 29.16 12.91
CA SER A 303 -15.36 30.33 12.76
C SER A 303 -14.18 30.02 11.83
N GLN A 304 -13.60 31.05 11.21
CA GLN A 304 -12.43 30.88 10.34
C GLN A 304 -11.28 30.21 11.11
N GLY A 305 -10.73 29.14 10.54
CA GLY A 305 -9.64 28.38 11.15
C GLY A 305 -10.05 27.40 12.26
N GLU A 306 -11.31 27.41 12.69
CA GLU A 306 -11.79 26.50 13.73
C GLU A 306 -11.66 25.02 13.30
N LEU A 307 -11.11 24.19 14.18
CA LEU A 307 -10.94 22.75 13.95
C LEU A 307 -12.25 21.99 14.17
N LEU A 308 -12.39 20.84 13.51
CA LEU A 308 -13.50 19.92 13.67
C LEU A 308 -13.59 19.41 15.11
N THR A 309 -14.82 19.26 15.59
CA THR A 309 -15.12 18.68 16.89
C THR A 309 -15.85 17.34 16.74
N TRP A 310 -15.97 16.58 17.84
CA TRP A 310 -16.81 15.37 17.86
C TRP A 310 -18.25 15.66 17.45
N ASP A 311 -18.77 16.84 17.79
CA ASP A 311 -20.15 17.22 17.48
C ASP A 311 -20.36 17.52 16.01
N ASP A 312 -19.33 18.02 15.32
CA ASP A 312 -19.37 18.21 13.87
C ASP A 312 -19.42 16.86 13.16
N LEU A 313 -18.60 15.90 13.57
CA LEU A 313 -18.61 14.54 13.02
C LEU A 313 -19.95 13.82 13.24
N ARG A 314 -20.66 14.10 14.35
CA ARG A 314 -22.01 13.55 14.59
C ARG A 314 -23.07 14.08 13.62
N LYS A 315 -22.85 15.24 13.00
CA LYS A 315 -23.74 15.83 11.99
C LYS A 315 -23.55 15.19 10.60
N MET A 316 -22.38 14.61 10.33
CA MET A 316 -21.99 14.01 9.03
C MET A 316 -22.65 12.63 8.76
N LYS A 317 -23.98 12.55 8.86
CA LYS A 317 -24.74 11.30 8.77
C LYS A 317 -24.73 10.74 7.35
N TYR A 318 -24.98 11.57 6.35
CA TYR A 318 -24.99 11.17 4.95
C TYR A 318 -23.59 10.82 4.45
N SER A 319 -22.57 11.58 4.84
CA SER A 319 -21.16 11.22 4.60
C SER A 319 -20.80 9.85 5.17
N TRP A 320 -21.28 9.51 6.36
CA TRP A 320 -21.05 8.18 6.92
C TRP A 320 -21.79 7.08 6.14
N ASN A 321 -22.97 7.36 5.60
CA ASN A 321 -23.67 6.42 4.71
C ASN A 321 -22.92 6.19 3.40
N VAL A 322 -22.32 7.24 2.84
CA VAL A 322 -21.42 7.17 1.67
C VAL A 322 -20.22 6.28 1.99
N ALA A 323 -19.55 6.52 3.12
CA ALA A 323 -18.44 5.68 3.56
C ALA A 323 -18.86 4.21 3.76
N CYS A 324 -20.04 3.96 4.34
CA CYS A 324 -20.58 2.61 4.49
C CYS A 324 -20.82 1.93 3.14
N GLU A 325 -21.35 2.63 2.15
CA GLU A 325 -21.57 2.07 0.81
C GLU A 325 -20.25 1.78 0.08
N VAL A 326 -19.22 2.61 0.27
CA VAL A 326 -17.87 2.30 -0.18
C VAL A 326 -17.33 1.05 0.50
N LEU A 327 -17.44 0.94 1.83
CA LEU A 327 -17.03 -0.26 2.58
C LEU A 327 -17.82 -1.51 2.17
N ARG A 328 -19.07 -1.34 1.70
CA ARG A 328 -19.89 -2.44 1.17
C ARG A 328 -19.33 -2.95 -0.16
N MET A 329 -19.11 -2.05 -1.12
CA MET A 329 -18.70 -2.36 -2.48
C MET A 329 -17.21 -2.71 -2.59
N ARG A 330 -16.37 -2.03 -1.81
CA ARG A 330 -14.90 -2.14 -1.79
C ARG A 330 -14.38 -2.40 -0.38
N PRO A 331 -14.77 -3.51 0.29
CA PRO A 331 -14.28 -3.80 1.62
C PRO A 331 -12.75 -3.92 1.60
N PRO A 332 -12.01 -3.19 2.48
CA PRO A 332 -10.55 -3.24 2.48
C PRO A 332 -10.00 -4.63 2.85
N THR A 333 -10.72 -5.39 3.68
CA THR A 333 -10.28 -6.70 4.18
C THR A 333 -10.80 -7.86 3.31
N VAL A 334 -9.97 -8.89 3.14
CA VAL A 334 -10.29 -10.07 2.31
C VAL A 334 -11.15 -11.12 3.04
N GLY A 335 -11.54 -10.83 4.28
CA GLY A 335 -12.15 -11.77 5.22
C GLY A 335 -11.28 -12.04 6.44
N ALA A 336 -11.67 -13.02 7.26
CA ALA A 336 -10.88 -13.44 8.40
C ALA A 336 -10.77 -14.95 8.50
N PHE A 337 -9.62 -15.36 9.00
CA PHE A 337 -9.19 -16.75 9.10
C PHE A 337 -9.45 -17.28 10.51
N ARG A 338 -9.94 -18.52 10.57
CA ARG A 338 -10.28 -19.22 11.80
C ARG A 338 -9.78 -20.65 11.76
N VAL A 339 -9.63 -21.26 12.92
CA VAL A 339 -9.42 -22.70 13.10
C VAL A 339 -10.48 -23.26 14.04
N ALA A 340 -10.97 -24.46 13.76
CA ALA A 340 -11.90 -25.18 14.62
C ALA A 340 -11.18 -25.65 15.90
N LYS A 341 -11.61 -25.16 17.08
CA LYS A 341 -11.10 -25.60 18.39
C LYS A 341 -11.60 -26.98 18.79
N THR A 342 -12.82 -27.29 18.36
CA THR A 342 -13.52 -28.54 18.63
C THR A 342 -14.14 -29.07 17.35
N THR A 343 -14.53 -30.34 17.33
CA THR A 343 -15.34 -30.88 16.24
C THR A 343 -16.78 -30.44 16.42
N PHE A 344 -17.41 -29.88 15.38
CA PHE A 344 -18.80 -29.43 15.42
C PHE A 344 -19.54 -29.71 14.11
N THR A 345 -20.86 -29.55 14.09
CA THR A 345 -21.67 -29.65 12.87
C THR A 345 -22.05 -28.25 12.38
N TYR A 346 -21.91 -28.00 11.08
CA TYR A 346 -22.40 -26.78 10.42
C TYR A 346 -22.98 -27.13 9.04
N ALA A 347 -24.16 -26.60 8.72
CA ALA A 347 -24.88 -26.87 7.46
C ALA A 347 -24.97 -28.37 7.07
N GLY A 348 -25.15 -29.26 8.05
CA GLY A 348 -25.23 -30.71 7.82
C GLY A 348 -23.88 -31.43 7.68
N PHE A 349 -22.76 -30.70 7.72
CA PHE A 349 -21.41 -31.25 7.64
C PHE A 349 -20.71 -31.27 8.99
N THR A 350 -19.92 -32.31 9.24
CA THR A 350 -19.01 -32.35 10.39
C THR A 350 -17.72 -31.61 10.04
N ILE A 351 -17.38 -30.59 10.81
CA ILE A 351 -16.13 -29.83 10.75
C ILE A 351 -15.22 -30.37 11.87
N PRO A 352 -14.15 -31.10 11.56
CA PRO A 352 -13.22 -31.62 12.56
C PRO A 352 -12.42 -30.51 13.24
N LYS A 353 -12.03 -30.74 14.50
CA LYS A 353 -11.01 -29.94 15.19
C LYS A 353 -9.77 -29.77 14.29
N GLY A 354 -9.21 -28.55 14.26
CA GLY A 354 -8.03 -28.19 13.47
C GLY A 354 -8.32 -27.73 12.04
N TRP A 355 -9.56 -27.90 11.53
CA TRP A 355 -9.92 -27.39 10.21
C TRP A 355 -9.87 -25.86 10.17
N LYS A 356 -9.30 -25.33 9.08
CA LYS A 356 -9.28 -23.89 8.81
C LYS A 356 -10.61 -23.45 8.20
N LEU A 357 -11.04 -22.26 8.56
CA LEU A 357 -12.33 -21.70 8.18
C LEU A 357 -12.14 -20.25 7.73
N HIS A 358 -12.90 -19.83 6.72
CA HIS A 358 -12.82 -18.49 6.16
C HIS A 358 -14.23 -17.95 5.83
N TYR A 359 -14.44 -16.64 6.01
CA TYR A 359 -15.60 -15.93 5.48
C TYR A 359 -15.14 -14.80 4.56
N ILE A 360 -16.01 -14.37 3.64
CA ILE A 360 -15.66 -13.34 2.66
C ILE A 360 -16.70 -12.22 2.67
N PRO A 361 -16.32 -11.01 3.16
CA PRO A 361 -17.21 -9.86 3.14
C PRO A 361 -17.60 -9.49 1.71
N HIS A 362 -16.66 -9.56 0.74
CA HIS A 362 -16.91 -9.28 -0.67
C HIS A 362 -18.09 -10.07 -1.25
N TYR A 363 -18.26 -11.34 -0.85
CA TYR A 363 -19.39 -12.15 -1.31
C TYR A 363 -20.70 -11.67 -0.68
N THR A 364 -20.74 -11.58 0.65
CA THR A 364 -21.98 -11.25 1.37
C THR A 364 -22.48 -9.85 1.02
N GLN A 365 -21.57 -8.87 0.99
CA GLN A 365 -21.87 -7.45 0.77
C GLN A 365 -22.22 -7.09 -0.67
N ARG A 366 -21.91 -7.97 -1.64
CA ARG A 366 -22.27 -7.81 -3.06
C ARG A 366 -23.26 -8.85 -3.56
N ASN A 367 -23.86 -9.63 -2.65
CA ASN A 367 -24.90 -10.59 -3.03
C ASN A 367 -26.23 -9.84 -3.24
N ALA A 368 -26.83 -10.00 -4.42
CA ALA A 368 -28.11 -9.40 -4.78
C ALA A 368 -29.29 -9.84 -3.89
N GLU A 369 -29.16 -11.01 -3.23
CA GLU A 369 -30.12 -11.50 -2.24
C GLU A 369 -30.24 -10.58 -1.01
N TYR A 370 -29.13 -9.94 -0.61
CA TYR A 370 -29.06 -9.07 0.57
C TYR A 370 -28.97 -7.59 0.20
N PHE A 371 -28.43 -7.29 -0.97
CA PHE A 371 -28.27 -5.93 -1.50
C PHE A 371 -28.80 -5.86 -2.94
N PRO A 372 -30.10 -5.58 -3.14
CA PRO A 372 -30.68 -5.47 -4.47
C PRO A 372 -29.94 -4.44 -5.33
N ASN A 373 -29.66 -4.79 -6.59
CA ASN A 373 -28.78 -4.02 -7.48
C ASN A 373 -27.40 -3.76 -6.84
N PRO A 374 -26.62 -4.80 -6.52
CA PRO A 374 -25.42 -4.67 -5.66
C PRO A 374 -24.28 -3.86 -6.29
N GLU A 375 -24.34 -3.62 -7.60
CA GLU A 375 -23.38 -2.78 -8.35
C GLU A 375 -23.74 -1.30 -8.36
N LYS A 376 -24.97 -0.93 -8.00
CA LYS A 376 -25.37 0.47 -7.87
C LYS A 376 -24.82 1.04 -6.57
N PHE A 377 -24.06 2.13 -6.66
CA PHE A 377 -23.62 2.92 -5.53
C PHE A 377 -24.84 3.68 -4.95
N ASP A 378 -25.33 3.23 -3.79
CA ASP A 378 -26.54 3.75 -3.19
C ASP A 378 -26.40 3.92 -1.67
N PRO A 379 -25.96 5.11 -1.21
CA PRO A 379 -25.81 5.39 0.22
C PRO A 379 -27.10 5.27 1.03
N SER A 380 -28.29 5.38 0.42
CA SER A 380 -29.55 5.35 1.18
C SER A 380 -29.83 3.98 1.82
N ARG A 381 -29.10 2.94 1.42
CA ARG A 381 -29.13 1.60 2.06
C ARG A 381 -28.75 1.62 3.54
N PHE A 382 -28.04 2.66 3.98
CA PHE A 382 -27.59 2.83 5.37
C PHE A 382 -28.43 3.84 6.16
N GLU A 383 -29.50 4.36 5.57
CA GLU A 383 -30.48 5.16 6.30
C GLU A 383 -31.37 4.28 7.20
N GLY A 384 -31.96 4.89 8.24
CA GLY A 384 -32.86 4.21 9.16
C GLY A 384 -32.18 3.06 9.93
N ALA A 385 -32.74 1.86 9.82
CA ALA A 385 -32.22 0.67 10.51
C ALA A 385 -30.99 0.04 9.83
N GLY A 386 -30.68 0.45 8.60
CA GLY A 386 -29.58 -0.09 7.81
C GLY A 386 -29.76 -1.56 7.36
N PRO A 387 -28.69 -2.21 6.87
CA PRO A 387 -28.74 -3.57 6.35
C PRO A 387 -29.06 -4.63 7.42
N ALA A 388 -29.62 -5.75 6.99
CA ALA A 388 -29.89 -6.89 7.88
C ALA A 388 -28.62 -7.38 8.61
N PRO A 389 -28.73 -7.86 9.86
CA PRO A 389 -27.58 -8.31 10.62
C PRO A 389 -26.70 -9.32 9.86
N TYR A 390 -25.37 -9.19 10.03
CA TYR A 390 -24.36 -10.05 9.40
C TYR A 390 -24.28 -10.01 7.86
N THR A 391 -25.05 -9.14 7.19
CA THR A 391 -24.93 -8.91 5.74
C THR A 391 -23.90 -7.83 5.41
N PHE A 392 -23.77 -6.82 6.29
CA PHE A 392 -22.74 -5.78 6.25
C PHE A 392 -21.74 -5.98 7.39
N VAL A 393 -20.52 -6.41 7.06
CA VAL A 393 -19.50 -6.84 8.03
C VAL A 393 -18.10 -6.28 7.73
N PRO A 394 -17.93 -5.01 7.31
CA PRO A 394 -16.63 -4.48 6.92
C PRO A 394 -15.62 -4.45 8.07
N PHE A 395 -16.12 -4.40 9.31
CA PHE A 395 -15.33 -4.44 10.54
C PHE A 395 -15.35 -5.82 11.22
N GLY A 396 -15.86 -6.85 10.54
CA GLY A 396 -16.10 -8.18 11.12
C GLY A 396 -17.21 -8.17 12.18
N GLY A 397 -17.09 -9.05 13.19
CA GLY A 397 -18.06 -9.15 14.28
C GLY A 397 -17.60 -10.00 15.45
N GLY A 398 -18.42 -10.04 16.50
CA GLY A 398 -18.16 -10.80 17.73
C GLY A 398 -16.93 -10.32 18.49
N ALA A 399 -16.27 -11.22 19.22
CA ALA A 399 -15.07 -10.90 20.01
C ALA A 399 -13.86 -10.44 19.16
N ARG A 400 -13.93 -10.58 17.83
CA ARG A 400 -12.90 -10.14 16.88
C ARG A 400 -13.31 -8.92 16.05
N MET A 401 -14.41 -8.25 16.37
CA MET A 401 -14.76 -6.97 15.75
C MET A 401 -13.56 -6.01 15.79
N CYS A 402 -13.38 -5.22 14.73
CA CYS A 402 -12.28 -4.28 14.60
C CYS A 402 -12.24 -3.34 15.82
N PRO A 403 -11.12 -3.28 16.56
CA PRO A 403 -11.03 -2.38 17.72
C PRO A 403 -10.92 -0.91 17.32
N GLY A 404 -10.46 -0.61 16.10
CA GLY A 404 -10.28 0.75 15.58
C GLY A 404 -11.45 1.27 14.73
N ASN A 405 -12.66 0.69 14.86
CA ASN A 405 -13.81 1.09 14.04
C ASN A 405 -14.22 2.57 14.26
N GLU A 406 -14.20 3.06 15.51
CA GLU A 406 -14.52 4.45 15.83
C GLU A 406 -13.41 5.40 15.34
N TYR A 407 -12.15 4.99 15.48
CA TYR A 407 -11.00 5.75 14.95
C TYR A 407 -11.08 5.88 13.43
N ALA A 408 -11.31 4.77 12.72
CA ALA A 408 -11.47 4.77 11.26
C ALA A 408 -12.65 5.66 10.82
N ARG A 409 -13.79 5.60 11.54
CA ARG A 409 -14.92 6.49 11.28
C ARG A 409 -14.54 7.96 11.40
N ALA A 410 -13.85 8.34 12.47
CA ALA A 410 -13.45 9.73 12.69
C ALA A 410 -12.49 10.20 11.59
N GLU A 411 -11.44 9.43 11.28
CA GLU A 411 -10.46 9.78 10.26
C GLU A 411 -11.08 9.90 8.86
N ILE A 412 -11.96 8.96 8.48
CA ILE A 412 -12.67 9.01 7.19
C ILE A 412 -13.53 10.29 7.08
N LEU A 413 -14.26 10.65 8.14
CA LEU A 413 -15.13 11.83 8.14
C LEU A 413 -14.34 13.13 8.14
N VAL A 414 -13.25 13.21 8.92
CA VAL A 414 -12.31 14.35 8.89
C VAL A 414 -11.71 14.51 7.49
N PHE A 415 -11.35 13.41 6.85
CA PHE A 415 -10.83 13.41 5.48
C PHE A 415 -11.87 13.95 4.49
N MET A 416 -13.09 13.40 4.51
CA MET A 416 -14.18 13.84 3.63
C MET A 416 -14.47 15.33 3.80
N TYR A 417 -14.64 15.82 5.03
CA TYR A 417 -14.90 17.24 5.29
C TYR A 417 -13.81 18.12 4.67
N ASN A 418 -12.54 17.81 4.94
CA ASN A 418 -11.44 18.67 4.53
C ASN A 418 -11.28 18.73 3.01
N ILE A 419 -11.39 17.58 2.33
CA ILE A 419 -11.30 17.51 0.88
C ILE A 419 -12.48 18.24 0.21
N ILE A 420 -13.71 17.97 0.66
CA ILE A 420 -14.94 18.47 0.02
C ILE A 420 -15.15 19.97 0.20
N THR A 421 -14.71 20.53 1.33
CA THR A 421 -14.87 21.96 1.61
C THR A 421 -13.77 22.84 1.00
N ARG A 422 -12.68 22.25 0.51
CA ARG A 422 -11.51 22.99 -0.02
C ARG A 422 -11.31 22.83 -1.52
N TYR A 423 -11.69 21.69 -2.06
CA TYR A 423 -11.36 21.33 -3.43
C TYR A 423 -12.61 20.92 -4.19
N ASN A 424 -12.67 21.35 -5.44
CA ASN A 424 -13.40 20.66 -6.48
C ASN A 424 -12.39 19.83 -7.26
N TRP A 425 -12.74 18.60 -7.65
CA TRP A 425 -11.81 17.74 -8.38
C TRP A 425 -12.53 16.92 -9.44
N GLU A 426 -11.80 16.61 -10.50
CA GLU A 426 -12.22 15.70 -11.55
C GLU A 426 -11.12 14.67 -11.82
N ARG A 427 -11.47 13.59 -12.51
CA ARG A 427 -10.49 12.58 -12.89
C ARG A 427 -9.81 13.00 -14.19
N LEU A 428 -8.51 13.28 -14.13
CA LEU A 428 -7.71 13.62 -15.31
C LEU A 428 -7.59 12.47 -16.31
N ILE A 429 -7.51 11.23 -15.82
CA ILE A 429 -7.41 10.02 -16.65
C ILE A 429 -8.76 9.27 -16.63
N PRO A 430 -9.58 9.39 -17.68
CA PRO A 430 -10.83 8.63 -17.77
C PRO A 430 -10.57 7.13 -17.61
N ASP A 431 -11.45 6.44 -16.90
CA ASP A 431 -11.40 4.98 -16.70
C ASP A 431 -10.11 4.42 -16.06
N GLU A 432 -9.34 5.25 -15.34
CA GLU A 432 -8.16 4.77 -14.61
C GLU A 432 -8.53 3.62 -13.66
N LYS A 433 -7.87 2.47 -13.85
CA LYS A 433 -8.11 1.27 -13.04
C LYS A 433 -7.36 1.36 -11.72
N VAL A 434 -8.05 1.88 -10.70
CA VAL A 434 -7.57 1.85 -9.32
C VAL A 434 -7.95 0.51 -8.67
N GLY A 435 -7.00 -0.44 -8.66
CA GLY A 435 -7.14 -1.71 -7.94
C GLY A 435 -6.63 -1.62 -6.50
N ARG A 436 -7.06 -2.53 -5.61
CA ARG A 436 -6.63 -2.61 -4.19
C ARG A 436 -5.11 -2.49 -3.98
N TRP A 437 -4.31 -2.99 -4.92
CA TRP A 437 -2.84 -2.99 -4.83
C TRP A 437 -2.19 -1.68 -5.26
N ASN A 438 -2.90 -0.85 -6.02
CA ASN A 438 -2.43 0.46 -6.48
C ASN A 438 -2.69 1.54 -5.41
N VAL A 439 -3.68 1.33 -4.53
CA VAL A 439 -4.04 2.26 -3.46
C VAL A 439 -3.04 2.26 -2.31
N ALA A 440 -2.41 1.12 -2.00
CA ALA A 440 -1.53 0.95 -0.85
C ALA A 440 -0.07 1.39 -1.07
N ARG A 441 0.24 2.15 -2.14
CA ARG A 441 1.60 2.59 -2.43
C ARG A 441 1.94 3.86 -1.63
N LEU A 442 2.77 3.72 -0.59
CA LEU A 442 3.41 4.89 0.03
C LEU A 442 4.43 5.49 -0.94
N PRO A 443 4.50 6.83 -1.06
CA PRO A 443 5.58 7.49 -1.75
C PRO A 443 6.85 7.35 -0.90
N LEU A 444 7.90 6.78 -1.48
CA LEU A 444 9.22 6.74 -0.87
C LEU A 444 9.91 8.12 -1.03
N PRO A 445 10.98 8.45 -0.27
CA PRO A 445 11.73 9.71 -0.46
C PRO A 445 12.31 9.91 -1.88
N GLN A 446 12.42 8.81 -2.63
CA GLN A 446 12.79 8.76 -4.05
C GLN A 446 11.60 8.85 -5.01
N ASP A 447 10.38 8.69 -4.52
CA ASP A 447 9.13 9.09 -5.19
C ASP A 447 8.93 10.59 -4.96
N LYS A 448 9.82 11.40 -5.55
CA LYS A 448 9.52 12.81 -5.80
C LYS A 448 8.28 12.87 -6.70
N PRO A 449 7.39 13.88 -6.56
CA PRO A 449 6.30 14.11 -7.53
C PRO A 449 6.91 14.02 -8.91
N LYS A 450 6.39 13.11 -9.78
CA LYS A 450 7.04 12.63 -11.01
C LYS A 450 8.16 13.56 -11.43
N SER A 451 9.37 13.27 -10.97
CA SER A 451 10.46 14.19 -11.25
C SER A 451 10.65 14.21 -12.76
N ARG A 452 11.12 15.35 -13.29
CA ARG A 452 11.54 15.50 -14.69
C ARG A 452 12.45 14.33 -15.18
N GLU A 453 13.07 13.57 -14.26
CA GLU A 453 13.83 12.36 -14.58
C GLU A 453 13.01 11.15 -15.05
N THR A 454 11.77 10.99 -14.58
CA THR A 454 10.89 9.87 -14.99
C THR A 454 10.36 10.12 -16.41
N GLU A 455 9.97 11.36 -16.73
CA GLU A 455 9.68 11.79 -18.11
C GLU A 455 10.89 11.61 -19.04
N SER A 456 12.11 11.86 -18.54
CA SER A 456 13.34 11.64 -19.29
C SER A 456 13.59 10.15 -19.61
N ARG A 457 13.24 9.23 -18.70
CA ARG A 457 13.38 7.77 -18.93
C ARG A 457 12.36 7.24 -19.94
N GLU A 458 11.10 7.65 -19.83
CA GLU A 458 10.04 7.26 -20.78
C GLU A 458 10.31 7.81 -22.18
N THR A 459 10.71 9.09 -22.26
CA THR A 459 11.06 9.71 -23.55
C THR A 459 12.32 9.08 -24.15
N SER A 460 13.30 8.69 -23.33
CA SER A 460 14.50 7.97 -23.82
C SER A 460 14.13 6.62 -24.44
N GLY A 461 13.24 5.85 -23.80
CA GLY A 461 12.72 4.60 -24.37
C GLY A 461 11.97 4.81 -25.70
N LEU A 462 11.16 5.87 -25.77
CA LEU A 462 10.41 6.22 -26.98
C LEU A 462 11.32 6.65 -28.14
N VAL A 463 12.28 7.54 -27.90
CA VAL A 463 13.26 8.00 -28.90
C VAL A 463 14.08 6.83 -29.44
N ARG A 464 14.57 5.95 -28.56
CA ARG A 464 15.31 4.74 -28.99
C ARG A 464 14.45 3.81 -29.83
N SER A 465 13.18 3.64 -29.48
CA SER A 465 12.25 2.82 -30.25
C SER A 465 12.00 3.40 -31.64
N TYR A 466 11.84 4.72 -31.76
CA TYR A 466 11.70 5.37 -33.06
C TYR A 466 12.97 5.27 -33.91
N LEU A 467 14.16 5.43 -33.30
CA LEU A 467 15.43 5.25 -34.01
C LEU A 467 15.62 3.81 -34.50
N ALA A 468 15.27 2.81 -33.69
CA ALA A 468 15.30 1.40 -34.07
C ALA A 468 14.33 1.08 -35.24
N LEU A 469 13.23 1.82 -35.35
CA LEU A 469 12.26 1.71 -36.44
C LEU A 469 12.57 2.63 -37.63
N SER A 470 13.75 3.26 -37.66
CA SER A 470 14.16 4.25 -38.68
C SER A 470 13.20 5.45 -38.83
N LYS A 471 12.42 5.76 -37.79
CA LYS A 471 11.49 6.89 -37.70
C LYS A 471 12.19 8.13 -37.14
N THR A 472 13.17 8.66 -37.88
CA THR A 472 14.05 9.73 -37.40
C THR A 472 13.33 11.05 -37.16
N LYS A 473 12.25 11.36 -37.90
CA LYS A 473 11.48 12.60 -37.72
C LYS A 473 10.70 12.59 -36.41
N GLU A 474 10.09 11.46 -36.09
CA GLU A 474 9.33 11.20 -34.87
C GLU A 474 10.26 11.13 -33.65
N ALA A 475 11.43 10.49 -33.81
CA ALA A 475 12.48 10.49 -32.80
C ALA A 475 12.95 11.92 -32.50
N LEU A 476 13.15 12.75 -33.53
CA LEU A 476 13.60 14.14 -33.36
C LEU A 476 12.51 15.01 -32.71
N TYR A 477 11.25 14.80 -33.08
CA TYR A 477 10.12 15.48 -32.45
C TYR A 477 10.06 15.18 -30.96
N ALA A 478 10.03 13.89 -30.59
CA ALA A 478 9.98 13.47 -29.20
C ALA A 478 11.18 13.97 -28.38
N ALA A 479 12.40 13.91 -28.94
CA ALA A 479 13.59 14.41 -28.28
C ALA A 479 13.57 15.94 -28.08
N ARG A 480 13.04 16.71 -29.05
CA ARG A 480 12.92 18.18 -28.93
C ARG A 480 11.83 18.60 -27.96
N GLU A 481 10.70 17.89 -27.92
CA GLU A 481 9.66 18.14 -26.91
C GLU A 481 10.20 17.87 -25.50
N ALA A 482 10.97 16.80 -25.30
CA ALA A 482 11.67 16.56 -24.03
C ALA A 482 12.68 17.67 -23.69
N MET A 483 13.41 18.20 -24.68
CA MET A 483 14.33 19.31 -24.46
C MET A 483 13.60 20.63 -24.14
N LYS A 484 12.42 20.88 -24.72
CA LYS A 484 11.58 22.05 -24.38
C LYS A 484 10.99 21.92 -22.98
N ALA A 485 10.50 20.74 -22.60
CA ALA A 485 9.99 20.47 -21.27
C ALA A 485 11.09 20.53 -20.19
N MET A 486 12.33 20.19 -20.57
CA MET A 486 13.49 20.15 -19.68
C MET A 486 14.71 20.89 -20.26
N PRO A 487 14.69 22.23 -20.33
CA PRO A 487 15.72 23.01 -21.03
C PRO A 487 17.10 22.99 -20.36
N GLN A 488 17.19 22.58 -19.09
CA GLN A 488 18.44 22.46 -18.32
C GLN A 488 18.82 20.99 -18.04
N SER A 489 18.33 20.04 -18.86
CA SER A 489 18.61 18.61 -18.69
C SER A 489 19.69 18.12 -19.65
N ALA A 490 20.83 17.69 -19.10
CA ALA A 490 21.91 17.06 -19.87
C ALA A 490 21.41 15.79 -20.59
N LYS A 491 20.50 15.02 -19.97
CA LYS A 491 19.85 13.84 -20.57
C LYS A 491 19.00 14.21 -21.79
N ALA A 492 18.23 15.30 -21.72
CA ALA A 492 17.39 15.75 -22.84
C ALA A 492 18.24 16.26 -24.02
N LEU A 493 19.31 17.00 -23.74
CA LEU A 493 20.28 17.41 -24.77
C LEU A 493 20.93 16.20 -25.43
N LYS A 494 21.33 15.19 -24.65
CA LYS A 494 21.92 13.96 -25.15
C LYS A 494 20.95 13.19 -26.06
N LEU A 495 19.66 13.13 -25.72
CA LEU A 495 18.65 12.48 -26.58
C LEU A 495 18.52 13.16 -27.95
N VAL A 496 18.55 14.50 -28.00
CA VAL A 496 18.57 15.22 -29.28
C VAL A 496 19.87 14.91 -30.04
N GLY A 497 21.00 14.84 -29.33
CA GLY A 497 22.29 14.40 -29.87
C GLY A 497 22.23 13.00 -30.49
N ASP A 498 21.65 12.02 -29.80
CA ASP A 498 21.51 10.64 -30.28
C ASP A 498 20.75 10.56 -31.61
N VAL A 499 19.67 11.35 -31.73
CA VAL A 499 18.89 11.41 -32.97
C VAL A 499 19.71 11.98 -34.11
N TYR A 500 20.49 13.04 -33.88
CA TYR A 500 21.38 13.58 -34.90
C TYR A 500 22.54 12.64 -35.24
N ALA A 501 23.06 11.89 -34.27
CA ALA A 501 24.15 10.92 -34.48
C ALA A 501 23.73 9.72 -35.32
N SER A 502 22.42 9.42 -35.39
CA SER A 502 21.87 8.33 -36.20
C SER A 502 22.08 8.50 -37.72
N ASN A 503 22.46 9.69 -38.19
CA ASN A 503 22.78 9.97 -39.59
C ASN A 503 24.15 10.67 -39.71
N SER A 504 24.94 10.29 -40.71
CA SER A 504 26.26 10.88 -40.98
C SER A 504 26.22 12.39 -41.16
N SER A 505 25.17 12.95 -41.78
CA SER A 505 24.99 14.39 -41.97
C SER A 505 24.64 15.17 -40.69
N GLY A 506 24.33 14.47 -39.59
CA GLY A 506 23.94 15.06 -38.31
C GLY A 506 25.05 15.09 -37.25
N ARG A 507 26.22 14.50 -37.53
CA ARG A 507 27.29 14.29 -36.53
C ARG A 507 27.82 15.59 -35.90
N ASP A 508 28.02 16.65 -36.68
CA ASP A 508 28.43 17.96 -36.15
C ASP A 508 27.41 18.57 -35.19
N LYS A 509 26.11 18.34 -35.45
CA LYS A 509 25.03 18.78 -34.56
C LYS A 509 25.02 17.92 -33.30
N ALA A 510 25.15 16.60 -33.44
CA ALA A 510 25.23 15.68 -32.30
C ALA A 510 26.36 16.05 -31.34
N LYS A 511 27.56 16.34 -31.88
CA LYS A 511 28.71 16.80 -31.10
C LYS A 511 28.38 18.02 -30.23
N LYS A 512 27.76 19.06 -30.81
CA LYS A 512 27.35 20.27 -30.07
C LYS A 512 26.37 19.97 -28.93
N PHE A 513 25.46 19.02 -29.13
CA PHE A 513 24.50 18.61 -28.10
C PHE A 513 25.17 17.83 -26.97
N TYR A 514 26.10 16.91 -27.26
CA TYR A 514 26.84 16.19 -26.24
C TYR A 514 27.77 17.12 -25.44
N GLU A 515 28.48 18.03 -26.11
CA GLU A 515 29.30 19.04 -25.41
C GLU A 515 28.45 19.97 -24.53
N SER A 516 27.24 20.33 -25.00
CA SER A 516 26.31 21.11 -24.17
C SER A 516 25.80 20.32 -22.97
N ALA A 517 25.53 19.03 -23.13
CA ALA A 517 25.17 18.14 -22.03
C ALA A 517 26.29 18.05 -21.00
N LEU A 518 27.55 17.93 -21.43
CA LEU A 518 28.72 17.89 -20.54
C LEU A 518 29.04 19.23 -19.89
N ARG A 519 28.69 20.36 -20.52
CA ARG A 519 28.77 21.69 -19.88
C ARG A 519 27.74 21.84 -18.75
N LEU A 520 26.53 21.29 -18.93
CA LEU A 520 25.50 21.31 -17.89
C LEU A 520 25.79 20.32 -16.76
N GLU A 521 26.28 19.12 -17.09
CA GLU A 521 26.56 18.06 -16.13
C GLU A 521 27.93 17.42 -16.46
N PRO A 522 29.04 17.96 -15.92
CA PRO A 522 30.39 17.47 -16.22
C PRO A 522 30.66 16.01 -15.84
N GLY A 523 29.86 15.41 -14.95
CA GLY A 523 29.94 14.00 -14.59
C GLY A 523 29.03 13.08 -15.42
N TYR A 524 28.37 13.58 -16.47
CA TYR A 524 27.39 12.78 -17.20
C TYR A 524 28.05 11.80 -18.19
N LEU A 525 28.39 10.59 -17.69
CA LEU A 525 29.04 9.52 -18.47
C LEU A 525 28.30 9.19 -19.78
N GLY A 526 26.97 9.27 -19.79
CA GLY A 526 26.17 8.97 -20.98
C GLY A 526 26.45 9.88 -22.18
N ALA A 527 26.77 11.15 -21.94
CA ALA A 527 27.16 12.08 -23.00
C ALA A 527 28.64 11.95 -23.37
N ALA A 528 29.52 11.65 -22.39
CA ALA A 528 30.95 11.40 -22.64
C ALA A 528 31.16 10.15 -23.51
N LEU A 529 30.47 9.06 -23.21
CA LEU A 529 30.49 7.83 -24.01
C LEU A 529 29.96 8.05 -25.43
N ALA A 530 28.86 8.80 -25.58
CA ALA A 530 28.29 9.10 -26.89
C ALA A 530 29.19 10.00 -27.74
N LEU A 531 29.90 10.95 -27.11
CA LEU A 531 30.87 11.80 -27.78
C LEU A 531 32.14 11.03 -28.18
N ALA A 532 32.63 10.14 -27.31
CA ALA A 532 33.75 9.25 -27.63
C ALA A 532 33.40 8.31 -28.80
N GLU A 533 32.19 7.74 -28.80
CA GLU A 533 31.71 6.92 -29.91
C GLU A 533 31.63 7.71 -31.21
N LEU A 534 31.20 8.96 -31.17
CA LEU A 534 31.20 9.83 -32.34
C LEU A 534 32.61 10.05 -32.89
N HIS A 535 33.60 10.31 -32.03
CA HIS A 535 35.00 10.43 -32.42
C HIS A 535 35.54 9.17 -33.08
N VAL A 536 35.20 7.99 -32.56
CA VAL A 536 35.56 6.71 -33.17
C VAL A 536 34.94 6.56 -34.56
N MET A 537 33.65 6.91 -34.71
CA MET A 537 32.96 6.88 -36.01
C MET A 537 33.54 7.86 -37.05
N GLU A 538 34.30 8.85 -36.61
CA GLU A 538 35.00 9.85 -37.43
C GLU A 538 36.51 9.52 -37.61
N GLY A 539 36.99 8.41 -37.04
CA GLY A 539 38.40 8.00 -37.10
C GLY A 539 39.33 8.75 -36.13
N ARG A 540 38.77 9.59 -35.25
CA ARG A 540 39.46 10.36 -34.20
C ARG A 540 39.66 9.54 -32.92
N ASN A 541 40.32 8.40 -33.07
CA ASN A 541 40.44 7.43 -31.98
C ASN A 541 41.29 7.94 -30.80
N TYR A 542 42.29 8.79 -31.07
CA TYR A 542 43.13 9.37 -30.02
C TYR A 542 42.31 10.31 -29.13
N GLU A 543 41.50 11.17 -29.72
CA GLU A 543 40.60 12.09 -29.01
C GLU A 543 39.53 11.33 -28.21
N ALA A 544 39.06 10.19 -28.71
CA ALA A 544 38.15 9.31 -27.98
C ALA A 544 38.81 8.70 -26.73
N VAL A 545 40.05 8.22 -26.84
CA VAL A 545 40.82 7.67 -25.72
C VAL A 545 41.11 8.74 -24.68
N THR A 546 41.64 9.90 -25.09
CA THR A 546 41.93 11.02 -24.17
C THR A 546 40.68 11.50 -23.42
N LEU A 547 39.53 11.55 -24.09
CA LEU A 547 38.25 11.89 -23.46
C LEU A 547 37.86 10.87 -22.38
N LEU A 548 37.95 9.57 -22.68
CA LEU A 548 37.56 8.51 -21.74
C LEU A 548 38.54 8.37 -20.56
N GLU A 549 39.85 8.51 -20.79
CA GLU A 549 40.88 8.51 -19.74
C GLU A 549 40.70 9.65 -18.75
N ARG A 550 40.33 10.85 -19.23
CA ARG A 550 40.00 11.98 -18.37
C ARG A 550 38.83 11.65 -17.44
N TYR A 551 37.80 10.98 -17.94
CA TYR A 551 36.65 10.61 -17.12
C TYR A 551 36.94 9.43 -16.18
N LEU A 552 37.81 8.50 -16.55
CA LEU A 552 38.25 7.41 -15.67
C LEU A 552 39.00 7.91 -14.42
N LYS A 553 39.77 9.00 -14.56
CA LYS A 553 40.50 9.60 -13.44
C LYS A 553 39.56 10.12 -12.36
N ASP A 554 38.40 10.63 -12.76
CA ASP A 554 37.44 11.27 -11.88
C ASP A 554 36.25 10.34 -11.51
N TRP A 555 35.99 9.30 -12.30
CA TRP A 555 34.84 8.40 -12.17
C TRP A 555 35.21 6.94 -12.46
N ALA A 556 35.27 6.11 -11.41
CA ALA A 556 35.57 4.67 -11.54
C ALA A 556 34.32 3.87 -11.97
N ASP A 557 34.06 3.80 -13.29
CA ASP A 557 32.93 3.05 -13.87
C ASP A 557 33.42 2.00 -14.89
N ASP A 558 32.90 0.77 -14.79
CA ASP A 558 33.27 -0.36 -15.64
C ASP A 558 32.96 -0.13 -17.13
N SER A 559 31.94 0.67 -17.46
CA SER A 559 31.54 0.95 -18.84
C SER A 559 32.59 1.75 -19.61
N LEU A 560 33.38 2.58 -18.92
CA LEU A 560 34.48 3.34 -19.50
C LEU A 560 35.65 2.41 -19.87
N HIS A 561 35.98 1.46 -19.00
CA HIS A 561 37.01 0.45 -19.24
C HIS A 561 36.65 -0.45 -20.43
N VAL A 562 35.39 -0.88 -20.53
CA VAL A 562 34.89 -1.67 -21.66
C VAL A 562 34.99 -0.90 -22.97
N LYS A 563 34.62 0.39 -22.99
CA LYS A 563 34.69 1.21 -24.21
C LYS A 563 36.14 1.48 -24.63
N LEU A 564 37.06 1.73 -23.70
CA LEU A 564 38.49 1.87 -23.99
C LEU A 564 39.08 0.58 -24.57
N ALA A 565 38.74 -0.58 -24.02
CA ALA A 565 39.16 -1.87 -24.57
C ALA A 565 38.65 -2.10 -26.00
N GLN A 566 37.41 -1.68 -26.29
CA GLN A 566 36.84 -1.74 -27.65
C GLN A 566 37.56 -0.80 -28.63
N ILE A 567 37.97 0.39 -28.20
CA ILE A 567 38.70 1.33 -29.07
C ILE A 567 40.15 0.84 -29.28
N GLY A 568 40.79 0.31 -28.23
CA GLY A 568 42.13 -0.27 -28.29
C GLY A 568 42.22 -1.44 -29.27
N SER A 569 41.24 -2.34 -29.29
CA SER A 569 41.23 -3.46 -30.26
C SER A 569 41.05 -3.01 -31.71
N GLN A 570 40.33 -1.90 -31.96
CA GLN A 570 40.20 -1.28 -33.29
C GLN A 570 41.49 -0.59 -33.77
N LEU A 571 42.33 -0.11 -32.86
CA LEU A 571 43.63 0.48 -33.17
C LEU A 571 44.68 -0.59 -33.51
N VAL A 572 44.72 -1.67 -32.73
CA VAL A 572 45.66 -2.80 -32.96
C VAL A 572 45.37 -3.52 -34.29
N SER A 573 44.10 -3.73 -34.61
CA SER A 573 43.70 -4.34 -35.89
C SER A 573 43.99 -3.46 -37.12
N ARG A 574 44.18 -2.15 -36.97
CA ARG A 574 44.62 -1.25 -38.05
C ARG A 574 46.13 -1.18 -38.19
N SER A 575 46.91 -1.31 -37.10
CA SER A 575 48.38 -1.33 -37.18
C SER A 575 48.93 -2.61 -37.81
N GLU A 576 48.25 -3.74 -37.65
CA GLU A 576 48.63 -5.02 -38.27
C GLU A 576 48.34 -5.05 -39.79
N GLY A 577 47.54 -4.12 -40.31
CA GLY A 577 47.23 -3.99 -41.75
C GLY A 577 48.14 -3.06 -42.55
N SER A 578 49.12 -2.39 -41.91
CA SER A 578 50.04 -1.43 -42.55
C SER A 578 51.50 -1.90 -42.64
N HIS A 579 51.76 -3.20 -42.45
CA HIS A 579 53.02 -3.86 -42.79
C HIS A 579 52.78 -4.92 -43.87
N GLY A 580 52.29 -4.47 -45.03
CA GLY A 580 52.21 -5.24 -46.27
C GLY A 580 53.01 -4.56 -47.36
#